data_AF-A0A6P4BLR3-F1
#
_entry.id   AF-A0A6P4BLR3-F1
#
_cell.length_a   1.000
_cell.length_b   1.000
_cell.length_c   1.000
_cell.angle_alpha   90.00
_cell.angle_beta   90.00
_cell.angle_gamma   90.00
#
_symmetry.space_group_name_H-M   'P 1'
#
loop_
_entity.id
_entity.type
_entity.pdbx_description
1 polymer ?
#
loop_
_entity_poly.entity_id
_entity_poly.type
_entity_poly.pdbx_seq_one_letter_code
_entity_poly.pdbx_strand_id
1 'polypeptide(L)'
;MFTCLLAKGVETSRVCFLCLLQVIIERYSRTDLPEMEKKKYLIPRDMSVGQFIHVLSSRLHLTPGKALFVFVKNTLPQTASCMDAVYETYKDDDGFLYMCYSCEKTFG
;
A
#
# COMPACT_ATOMS: atom_id res chain seq x y z
N MET A 1 -19.29 23.72 -3.07
CA MET A 1 -18.54 22.48 -2.79
C MET A 1 -18.08 21.81 -4.09
N PHE A 2 -17.60 22.63 -5.03
CA PHE A 2 -16.91 22.24 -6.27
C PHE A 2 -15.40 22.33 -5.93
N THR A 3 -14.52 21.41 -6.29
CA THR A 3 -14.13 21.06 -7.67
C THR A 3 -13.41 19.71 -7.70
N CYS A 4 -14.05 18.69 -8.28
CA CYS A 4 -13.34 17.62 -8.99
C CYS A 4 -13.94 17.53 -10.39
N LEU A 5 -13.84 18.64 -11.12
CA LEU A 5 -14.08 18.70 -12.56
C LEU A 5 -12.70 18.76 -13.23
N LEU A 6 -12.53 17.97 -14.30
CA LEU A 6 -11.32 17.72 -15.08
C LEU A 6 -10.50 16.53 -14.54
N ALA A 7 -10.20 15.46 -15.29
CA ALA A 7 -10.15 15.32 -16.73
C ALA A 7 -10.37 13.87 -17.16
N LYS A 8 -11.17 13.70 -18.22
CA LYS A 8 -10.96 12.63 -19.19
C LYS A 8 -9.73 13.01 -20.02
N GLY A 9 -8.84 12.05 -20.24
CA GLY A 9 -7.85 12.09 -21.30
C GLY A 9 -6.50 12.73 -20.93
N VAL A 10 -5.50 11.85 -20.88
CA VAL A 10 -4.08 12.10 -21.17
C VAL A 10 -3.31 13.05 -20.24
N GLU A 11 -2.50 12.40 -19.39
CA GLU A 11 -1.12 12.77 -19.04
C GLU A 11 -0.85 14.23 -18.65
N THR A 12 -0.91 14.55 -17.35
CA THR A 12 -0.03 15.58 -16.78
C THR A 12 0.17 15.34 -15.27
N SER A 13 1.43 15.14 -14.89
CA SER A 13 1.97 14.99 -13.54
C SER A 13 1.71 16.19 -12.63
N ARG A 14 0.47 16.35 -12.17
CA ARG A 14 0.13 17.22 -11.04
C ARG A 14 -0.49 16.37 -9.94
N VAL A 15 0.37 15.81 -9.10
CA VAL A 15 -0.03 15.14 -7.85
C VAL A 15 -0.74 16.18 -6.99
N CYS A 16 -2.07 16.22 -7.08
CA CYS A 16 -2.86 17.04 -6.17
C CYS A 16 -2.66 16.48 -4.77
N PHE A 17 -2.29 17.30 -3.79
CA PHE A 17 -1.99 16.84 -2.42
C PHE A 17 -3.21 16.14 -1.76
N LEU A 18 -4.41 16.38 -2.29
CA LEU A 18 -5.66 15.70 -1.93
C LEU A 18 -5.83 14.28 -2.53
N CYS A 19 -4.84 13.79 -3.29
CA CYS A 19 -4.85 12.50 -3.98
C CYS A 19 -4.01 11.41 -3.28
N LEU A 20 -3.58 11.68 -2.04
CA LEU A 20 -2.77 10.77 -1.24
C LEU A 20 -3.65 9.98 -0.27
N LEU A 21 -3.41 8.67 -0.20
CA LEU A 21 -4.04 7.74 0.72
C LEU A 21 -3.17 7.55 1.96
N GLN A 22 -3.81 7.48 3.12
CA GLN A 22 -3.13 7.21 4.38
C GLN A 22 -3.11 5.71 4.66
N VAL A 23 -1.91 5.13 4.65
CA VAL A 23 -1.72 3.69 4.84
C VAL A 23 -0.82 3.44 6.04
N ILE A 24 -1.26 2.55 6.92
CA ILE A 24 -0.50 2.08 8.08
C ILE A 24 -0.03 0.67 7.76
N ILE A 25 1.28 0.46 7.87
CA ILE A 25 1.90 -0.83 7.63
C ILE A 25 2.51 -1.37 8.91
N GLU A 26 2.11 -2.58 9.26
CA GLU A 26 2.60 -3.28 10.43
C GLU A 26 3.32 -4.57 10.05
N ARG A 27 4.31 -4.93 10.86
CA ARG A 27 5.03 -6.20 10.71
C ARG A 27 4.18 -7.32 11.29
N TYR A 28 4.05 -8.42 10.56
CA TYR A 28 3.41 -9.61 11.10
C TYR A 28 4.30 -10.27 12.17
N SER A 29 3.72 -10.63 13.32
CA SER A 29 4.45 -11.00 14.54
C SER A 29 5.37 -12.21 14.38
N ARG A 30 5.01 -13.14 13.48
CA ARG A 30 5.73 -14.41 13.25
C ARG A 30 6.81 -14.33 12.17
N THR A 31 7.25 -13.14 11.77
CA THR A 31 8.14 -12.96 10.62
C THR A 31 9.55 -12.55 11.01
N ASP A 32 10.55 -13.16 10.39
CA ASP A 32 11.97 -12.79 10.53
C ASP A 32 12.37 -11.55 9.69
N LEU A 33 11.39 -10.70 9.37
CA LEU A 33 11.64 -9.46 8.66
C LEU A 33 12.03 -8.34 9.63
N PRO A 34 12.92 -7.42 9.23
CA PRO A 34 13.24 -6.26 10.04
C PRO A 34 12.00 -5.37 10.22
N GLU A 35 11.93 -4.68 11.35
CA GLU A 35 10.89 -3.69 11.62
C GLU A 35 11.21 -2.38 10.90
N MET A 36 10.20 -1.77 10.27
CA MET A 36 10.35 -0.47 9.63
C MET A 36 10.27 0.66 10.66
N GLU A 37 11.18 1.63 10.54
CA GLU A 37 11.20 2.83 11.41
C GLU A 37 9.94 3.68 11.27
N LYS A 38 9.36 3.73 10.05
CA LYS A 38 8.13 4.46 9.75
C LYS A 38 7.03 3.48 9.36
N LYS A 39 5.91 3.51 10.09
CA LYS A 39 4.72 2.67 9.84
C LYS A 39 3.64 3.38 9.03
N LYS A 40 3.66 4.72 9.00
CA LYS A 40 2.66 5.54 8.30
C LYS A 40 3.20 6.02 6.95
N TYR A 41 2.43 5.80 5.90
CA TYR A 41 2.79 6.10 4.52
C TYR A 41 1.69 6.92 3.86
N LEU A 42 2.12 7.91 3.07
CA LEU A 42 1.25 8.64 2.14
C LEU A 42 1.56 8.11 0.75
N ILE A 43 0.57 7.47 0.13
CA ILE A 43 0.72 6.79 -1.17
C ILE A 43 -0.19 7.48 -2.17
N PRO A 44 0.25 7.72 -3.41
CA PRO A 44 -0.64 8.28 -4.42
C PRO A 44 -1.64 7.21 -4.91
N ARG A 45 -2.89 7.63 -5.17
CA ARG A 45 -4.02 6.76 -5.55
C ARG A 45 -3.78 5.92 -6.81
N ASP A 46 -2.97 6.43 -7.73
CA ASP A 46 -2.61 5.82 -9.01
C ASP A 46 -1.52 4.73 -8.90
N MET A 47 -0.89 4.57 -7.74
CA MET A 47 0.10 3.52 -7.50
C MET A 47 -0.58 2.15 -7.40
N SER A 48 0.01 1.15 -8.06
CA SER A 48 -0.44 -0.24 -7.91
C SER A 48 0.09 -0.87 -6.63
N VAL A 49 -0.61 -1.89 -6.14
CA VAL A 49 -0.17 -2.67 -4.96
C VAL A 49 1.22 -3.25 -5.19
N GLY A 50 1.53 -3.75 -6.38
CA GLY A 50 2.85 -4.28 -6.72
C GLY A 50 3.98 -3.26 -6.66
N GLN A 51 3.74 -2.06 -7.17
CA GLN A 51 4.71 -0.97 -7.07
C GLN A 51 4.97 -0.63 -5.60
N PHE A 52 3.92 -0.59 -4.78
CA PHE A 52 4.06 -0.34 -3.35
C PHE A 52 4.88 -1.43 -2.64
N ILE A 53 4.60 -2.71 -2.91
CA ILE A 53 5.38 -3.85 -2.38
C ILE A 53 6.86 -3.72 -2.77
N HIS A 54 7.15 -3.30 -4.00
CA HIS A 54 8.53 -3.08 -4.44
C HIS A 54 9.22 -1.96 -3.64
N VAL A 55 8.53 -0.84 -3.40
CA VAL A 55 9.05 0.25 -2.55
C VAL A 55 9.32 -0.23 -1.12
N LEU A 56 8.44 -1.06 -0.55
CA LEU A 56 8.64 -1.64 0.79
C LEU A 56 9.85 -2.59 0.83
N SER A 57 10.00 -3.43 -0.19
CA SER A 57 11.14 -4.34 -0.31
C SER A 57 12.47 -3.59 -0.32
N SER A 58 12.53 -2.46 -1.03
CA SER A 58 13.72 -1.59 -1.06
C SER A 58 13.99 -0.92 0.28
N ARG A 59 12.95 -0.48 1.01
CA ARG A 59 13.11 0.13 2.35
C ARG A 59 13.55 -0.85 3.41
N LEU A 60 13.08 -2.09 3.33
CA LEU A 60 13.46 -3.18 4.23
C LEU A 60 14.87 -3.73 3.93
N HIS A 61 15.55 -3.24 2.88
CA HIS A 61 16.85 -3.74 2.42
C HIS A 61 16.88 -5.27 2.25
N LEU A 62 15.78 -5.84 1.74
CA LEU A 62 15.65 -7.28 1.60
C LEU A 62 16.64 -7.81 0.56
N THR A 63 17.24 -8.96 0.88
CA THR A 63 18.12 -9.67 -0.06
C THR A 63 17.33 -10.07 -1.30
N PRO A 64 17.89 -9.90 -2.51
CA PRO A 64 17.29 -10.41 -3.73
C PRO A 64 16.93 -11.89 -3.58
N GLY A 65 15.65 -12.23 -3.77
CA GLY A 65 15.14 -13.60 -3.61
C GLY A 65 14.28 -13.84 -2.36
N LYS A 66 14.31 -12.94 -1.36
CA LYS A 66 13.30 -12.96 -0.29
C LYS A 66 11.99 -12.38 -0.82
N ALA A 67 10.92 -13.16 -0.77
CA ALA A 67 9.60 -12.70 -1.14
C ALA A 67 8.98 -11.85 -0.02
N LEU A 68 8.31 -10.77 -0.40
CA LEU A 68 7.54 -9.92 0.50
C LEU A 68 6.07 -9.97 0.10
N PHE A 69 5.22 -10.37 1.03
CA PHE A 69 3.77 -10.40 0.89
C PHE A 69 3.16 -9.33 1.76
N VAL A 70 2.17 -8.64 1.22
CA VAL A 70 1.37 -7.65 1.94
C VAL A 70 -0.06 -8.15 2.00
N PHE A 71 -0.67 -8.04 3.17
CA PHE A 71 -2.01 -8.48 3.47
C PHE A 71 -2.85 -7.29 3.92
N VAL A 72 -4.12 -7.29 3.54
CA VAL A 72 -5.10 -6.28 3.91
C VAL A 72 -6.32 -7.00 4.48
N LYS A 73 -6.72 -6.71 5.72
CA LYS A 73 -7.78 -7.44 6.44
C LYS A 73 -7.71 -8.98 6.24
N ASN A 74 -6.53 -9.56 6.44
CA ASN A 74 -6.27 -11.00 6.28
C ASN A 74 -6.41 -11.56 4.86
N THR A 75 -6.46 -10.71 3.83
CA THR A 75 -6.53 -11.11 2.42
C THR A 75 -5.29 -10.65 1.66
N LEU A 76 -4.93 -11.36 0.60
CA LEU A 76 -3.87 -10.94 -0.32
C LEU A 76 -4.50 -10.07 -1.41
N PRO A 77 -4.30 -8.73 -1.42
CA PRO A 77 -4.78 -7.89 -2.49
C PRO A 77 -4.09 -8.29 -3.81
N GLN A 78 -4.79 -8.08 -4.93
CA GLN A 78 -4.22 -8.31 -6.24
C GLN A 78 -3.11 -7.29 -6.53
N THR A 79 -1.92 -7.78 -6.91
CA THR A 79 -0.75 -6.95 -7.22
C THR A 79 -1.00 -5.92 -8.33
N ALA A 80 -1.89 -6.25 -9.27
CA ALA A 80 -2.26 -5.38 -10.39
C ALA A 80 -3.33 -4.33 -10.04
N SER A 81 -3.99 -4.44 -8.89
CA SER A 81 -5.00 -3.47 -8.47
C SER A 81 -4.36 -2.13 -8.07
N CYS A 82 -5.08 -1.05 -8.34
CA CYS A 82 -4.74 0.27 -7.83
C CYS A 82 -4.97 0.34 -6.32
N MET A 83 -4.13 1.09 -5.61
CA MET A 83 -4.30 1.33 -4.17
C MET A 83 -5.62 2.01 -3.84
N ASP A 84 -6.15 2.84 -4.75
CA ASP A 84 -7.46 3.48 -4.62
C ASP A 84 -8.60 2.47 -4.38
N ALA A 85 -8.71 1.46 -5.25
CA ALA A 85 -9.75 0.44 -5.15
C ALA A 85 -9.63 -0.38 -3.84
N VAL A 86 -8.40 -0.70 -3.44
CA VAL A 86 -8.13 -1.41 -2.18
C VAL A 86 -8.52 -0.52 -1.00
N TYR A 87 -8.19 0.76 -1.03
CA TYR A 87 -8.53 1.71 0.01
C TYR A 87 -10.04 1.88 0.16
N GLU A 88 -10.79 2.07 -0.92
CA GLU A 88 -12.25 2.20 -0.84
C GLU A 88 -12.93 0.97 -0.24
N THR A 89 -12.40 -0.22 -0.54
CA THR A 89 -12.97 -1.51 -0.09
C THR A 89 -12.56 -1.86 1.34
N TYR A 90 -11.31 -1.56 1.73
CA TYR A 90 -10.71 -2.08 2.96
C TYR A 90 -10.30 -1.00 3.97
N LYS A 91 -10.53 0.29 3.70
CA LYS A 91 -10.33 1.34 4.72
C LYS A 91 -11.12 1.03 5.99
N ASP A 92 -10.61 1.55 7.09
CA ASP A 92 -11.29 1.52 8.37
C ASP A 92 -12.05 2.84 8.61
N ASP A 93 -12.88 2.89 9.65
CA ASP A 93 -13.73 4.04 9.96
C ASP A 93 -12.93 5.27 10.38
N ASP A 94 -11.69 5.05 10.84
CA ASP A 94 -10.72 6.09 11.18
C ASP A 94 -10.11 6.81 9.95
N GLY A 95 -10.36 6.30 8.75
CA GLY A 95 -9.80 6.83 7.50
C GLY A 95 -8.38 6.38 7.20
N PHE A 96 -7.92 5.27 7.80
CA PHE A 96 -6.65 4.64 7.49
C PHE A 96 -6.85 3.26 6.85
N LEU A 97 -5.89 2.87 6.01
CA LEU A 97 -5.82 1.52 5.46
C LEU A 97 -4.73 0.73 6.19
N TYR A 98 -5.14 -0.32 6.88
CA TYR A 98 -4.24 -1.19 7.62
C TYR A 98 -3.73 -2.33 6.74
N MET A 99 -2.41 -2.42 6.64
CA MET A 99 -1.71 -3.46 5.90
C MET A 99 -0.71 -4.16 6.80
N CYS A 100 -0.56 -5.47 6.61
CA CYS A 100 0.45 -6.27 7.29
C CYS A 100 1.42 -6.84 6.27
N TYR A 101 2.72 -6.82 6.54
CA TYR A 101 3.71 -7.47 5.67
C TYR A 101 4.31 -8.71 6.31
N SER A 102 4.61 -9.72 5.48
CA SER A 102 5.21 -10.99 5.87
C SER A 102 6.08 -11.56 4.75
N CYS A 103 7.04 -12.41 5.10
CA CYS A 103 7.80 -13.21 4.14
C CYS A 103 7.07 -14.51 3.74
N GLU A 104 5.99 -14.85 4.44
CA GLU A 104 5.20 -16.06 4.22
C GLU A 104 3.86 -15.73 3.56
N LYS A 105 3.40 -16.59 2.65
CA LYS A 105 2.12 -16.45 1.96
C LYS A 105 0.90 -16.84 2.80
N THR A 106 1.12 -17.57 3.90
CA THR A 106 0.06 -18.20 4.69
C THR A 106 0.08 -17.67 6.12
N PHE A 107 -1.10 -17.35 6.65
CA PHE A 107 -1.30 -17.19 8.09
C PHE A 107 -1.24 -18.58 8.71
N GLY A 108 -0.06 -19.02 9.13
CA GLY A 108 0.10 -20.24 9.92
C GLY A 108 -0.39 -20.04 11.35
#